data_AF-A0A832TGH8-F1
#
_entry.id   AF-A0A832TGH8-F1
#
_cell.length_a   1.000
_cell.length_b   1.000
_cell.length_c   1.000
_cell.angle_alpha   90.00
_cell.angle_beta   90.00
_cell.angle_gamma   90.00
#
_symmetry.space_group_name_H-M   'P 1'
#
loop_
_entity.id
_entity.type
_entity.pdbx_description
1 polymer ?
#
loop_
_entity_poly.entity_id
_entity_poly.type
_entity_poly.pdbx_seq_one_letter_code
_entity_poly.pdbx_strand_id
1 'polypeptide(L)' 'KFTTGEVYDYLDKGNFEVSYRGVSAMVGLMNTRLGILSINVTGDHNVYSLKESYKNIVGSVLENY' A
#
# COMPACT_ATOMS: atom_id res chain seq x y z
N LYS A 1 8.21 4.32 -0.02
CA LYS A 1 7.23 4.68 -1.07
C LYS A 1 7.23 3.55 -2.06
N PHE A 2 6.08 3.12 -2.57
CA PHE A 2 6.00 1.91 -3.38
C PHE A 2 4.94 2.05 -4.47
N THR A 3 5.20 1.52 -5.65
CA THR A 3 4.23 1.29 -6.72
C THR A 3 3.40 0.03 -6.44
N THR A 4 2.28 -0.15 -7.14
CA THR A 4 1.50 -1.41 -7.08
C THR A 4 2.37 -2.62 -7.41
N GLY A 5 3.27 -2.49 -8.41
CA GLY A 5 4.19 -3.55 -8.81
C GLY A 5 5.15 -3.92 -7.70
N GLU A 6 5.79 -2.94 -7.06
CA GLU A 6 6.69 -3.22 -5.93
C GLU A 6 5.95 -3.88 -4.76
N VAL A 7 4.73 -3.43 -4.44
CA VAL A 7 3.92 -4.06 -3.39
C VAL A 7 3.57 -5.51 -3.76
N TYR A 8 3.19 -5.76 -5.01
CA TYR A 8 2.91 -7.10 -5.50
C TYR A 8 4.14 -8.00 -5.38
N ASP A 9 5.29 -7.55 -5.88
CA ASP A 9 6.53 -8.33 -5.85
C ASP A 9 6.96 -8.67 -4.41
N TYR A 10 6.76 -7.76 -3.45
CA TYR A 10 7.04 -8.03 -2.04
C TYR A 10 6.13 -9.12 -1.46
N LEU A 11 4.84 -9.09 -1.80
CA LEU A 11 3.87 -10.08 -1.31
C LEU A 11 4.07 -11.44 -1.99
N ASP A 12 4.31 -11.48 -3.30
CA ASP A 12 4.58 -12.71 -4.05
C ASP A 12 5.85 -13.40 -3.54
N LYS A 13 6.94 -12.65 -3.31
CA LYS A 13 8.18 -13.17 -2.70
C LYS A 13 7.98 -13.68 -1.27
N GLY A 14 6.96 -13.19 -0.56
CA GLY A 14 6.57 -13.66 0.76
C GLY A 14 5.74 -14.94 0.75
N ASN A 15 5.52 -15.56 -0.41
CA ASN A 15 4.60 -16.69 -0.62
C ASN A 15 3.15 -16.37 -0.20
N PHE A 16 2.74 -15.11 -0.28
CA PHE A 16 1.33 -14.75 -0.12
C PHE A 16 0.57 -15.07 -1.40
N GLU A 17 -0.57 -15.75 -1.29
CA GLU A 17 -1.44 -16.02 -2.45
C GLU A 17 -2.21 -14.74 -2.83
N VAL A 18 -1.61 -13.92 -3.69
CA VAL A 18 -2.19 -12.65 -4.14
C VAL A 18 -2.16 -12.54 -5.66
N SER A 19 -3.15 -11.83 -6.23
CA SER A 19 -3.11 -11.44 -7.64
C SER A 19 -2.73 -9.97 -7.77
N TYR A 20 -2.07 -9.60 -8.86
CA TYR A 20 -1.75 -8.20 -9.16
C TYR A 20 -3.00 -7.30 -9.13
N ARG A 21 -4.13 -7.79 -9.67
CA ARG A 21 -5.42 -7.07 -9.61
C ARG A 21 -5.91 -6.89 -8.17
N GLY A 22 -5.78 -7.91 -7.33
CA GLY A 22 -6.11 -7.84 -5.90
C GLY A 22 -5.26 -6.81 -5.18
N VAL A 23 -3.95 -6.80 -5.40
CA VAL A 23 -3.02 -5.81 -4.83
C VAL A 23 -3.38 -4.39 -5.30
N SER A 24 -3.66 -4.22 -6.60
CA SER A 24 -4.10 -2.93 -7.17
C SER A 24 -5.39 -2.42 -6.52
N ALA A 25 -6.36 -3.31 -6.29
CA ALA A 25 -7.60 -2.95 -5.60
C ALA A 25 -7.34 -2.57 -4.13
N MET A 26 -6.51 -3.33 -3.43
CA MET A 26 -6.15 -3.09 -2.03
C MET A 26 -5.50 -1.72 -1.82
N VAL A 27 -4.42 -1.40 -2.54
CA VAL A 27 -3.74 -0.11 -2.40
C VAL A 27 -4.64 1.06 -2.84
N GLY A 28 -5.52 0.82 -3.82
CA GLY A 28 -6.55 1.77 -4.24
C GLY A 28 -7.59 2.06 -3.15
N LEU A 29 -8.06 1.04 -2.43
CA LEU A 29 -9.00 1.19 -1.30
C LEU A 29 -8.33 1.88 -0.11
N MET A 30 -7.07 1.55 0.19
CA MET A 30 -6.30 2.19 1.26
C MET A 30 -6.07 3.69 0.99
N ASN A 31 -5.97 4.08 -0.29
CA ASN A 31 -5.90 5.48 -0.70
C ASN A 31 -7.28 6.18 -0.70
N THR A 32 -8.28 5.62 -1.38
CA THR A 32 -9.53 6.33 -1.67
C THR A 32 -10.62 6.16 -0.62
N ARG A 33 -10.71 5.00 0.04
CA ARG A 33 -11.74 4.73 1.05
C ARG A 33 -11.23 4.91 2.47
N LEU A 34 -10.09 4.28 2.78
CA LEU A 34 -9.49 4.39 4.11
C LEU A 34 -8.75 5.72 4.30
N GLY A 35 -8.18 6.26 3.22
CA GLY A 35 -7.55 7.58 3.23
C GLY A 35 -6.17 7.63 3.89
N ILE A 36 -5.55 6.48 4.19
CA ILE A 36 -4.26 6.42 4.91
C ILE A 36 -3.05 6.57 3.99
N LEU A 37 -3.20 6.23 2.71
CA LEU A 37 -2.13 6.41 1.72
C LEU A 37 -2.28 7.76 1.01
N SER A 38 -1.16 8.39 0.72
CA SER A 38 -1.01 9.42 -0.31
C SER A 38 -0.59 8.77 -1.62
N ILE A 39 -1.07 9.34 -2.72
CA ILE A 39 -0.70 8.96 -4.08
C ILE A 39 0.07 10.10 -4.74
N ASN A 40 1.18 9.76 -5.40
CA ASN A 40 1.86 10.64 -6.34
C ASN A 40 1.89 9.94 -7.70
N VAL A 41 1.44 10.62 -8.74
CA VAL A 41 1.47 10.12 -10.11
C VAL A 41 2.82 10.50 -10.69
N THR A 42 3.72 9.53 -10.85
CA THR A 42 5.04 9.75 -11.46
C THR A 42 5.10 8.96 -12.75
N GLY A 43 4.91 9.64 -13.89
CA GLY A 43 4.72 8.99 -15.18
C GLY A 43 3.42 8.18 -15.21
N ASP A 44 3.49 6.93 -15.65
CA ASP A 44 2.32 6.03 -15.79
C ASP A 44 2.02 5.22 -14.51
N HIS A 45 2.78 5.43 -13.43
CA HIS A 45 2.64 4.65 -12.21
C HIS A 45 2.25 5.50 -11.00
N ASN A 46 1.29 4.96 -10.26
CA ASN A 46 0.91 5.47 -8.95
C ASN A 46 1.95 5.04 -7.92
N VAL A 47 2.55 6.01 -7.24
CA VAL A 47 3.46 5.80 -6.12
C VAL A 47 2.70 6.08 -4.84
N TYR A 48 2.56 5.05 -4.01
CA TYR A 48 1.87 5.09 -2.73
C TYR A 48 2.86 5.34 -1.57
N SER A 49 2.40 6.08 -0.58
CA SER A 49 3.13 6.33 0.66
C SER A 49 2.18 6.52 1.83
N LEU A 50 2.54 6.04 3.01
CA LEU A 50 1.75 6.29 4.23
C LEU A 50 1.78 7.79 4.55
N LYS A 51 0.61 8.38 4.78
CA LYS A 51 0.48 9.78 5.23
C LYS A 51 1.12 9.94 6.61
N GLU A 52 1.84 11.04 6.80
CA GLU A 52 2.58 11.31 8.04
C GLU A 52 1.68 11.25 9.28
N SER A 53 0.47 11.83 9.18
CA SER A 53 -0.53 11.85 10.27
C SER A 53 -1.01 10.46 10.70
N TYR A 54 -0.80 9.43 9.88
CA TYR A 54 -1.23 8.05 10.17
C TYR A 54 -0.07 7.14 10.58
N LYS A 55 1.18 7.60 10.57
CA LYS A 55 2.33 6.77 10.94
C LYS A 55 2.22 6.20 12.35
N ASN A 56 1.87 7.05 13.32
CA ASN A 56 1.81 6.65 14.73
C ASN A 56 0.74 5.56 14.94
N ILE A 57 -0.48 5.77 14.43
CA ILE A 57 -1.56 4.79 14.63
C ILE A 57 -1.29 3.47 13.90
N VAL A 58 -0.76 3.51 12.67
CA VAL A 58 -0.40 2.29 11.94
C VAL A 58 0.72 1.55 12.66
N GLY A 59 1.74 2.26 13.15
CA GLY A 59 2.81 1.68 13.97
C GLY A 59 2.28 0.98 15.21
N SER A 60 1.42 1.65 15.99
CA SER A 60 0.81 1.05 17.19
C SER A 60 -0.02 -0.20 16.86
N VAL A 61 -0.75 -0.23 15.74
CA VAL A 61 -1.50 -1.44 15.34
C VAL A 61 -0.56 -2.60 15.01
N LEU A 62 0.56 -2.34 14.32
CA LEU A 62 1.54 -3.37 13.95
C LEU A 62 2.33 -3.91 15.14
N GLU A 63 2.61 -3.09 16.16
CA GLU A 63 3.27 -3.51 17.41
C GLU A 63 2.38 -4.41 18.29
N ASN A 64 1.06 -4.35 18.09
CA ASN A 64 0.07 -5.11 18.85
C ASN A 64 -0.53 -6.28 18.04
N TYR A 65 0.10 -6.65 16.92
CA TYR A 65 -0.24 -7.82 16.09
C TYR A 65 0.69 -8.99 16.41
#